data_AF-U9T2K9-F1
#
_entry.id   AF-U9T2K9-F1
#
_cell.length_a   1.000
_cell.length_b   1.000
_cell.length_c   1.000
_cell.angle_alpha   90.00
_cell.angle_beta   90.00
_cell.angle_gamma   90.00
#
_symmetry.space_group_name_H-M   'P 1'
#
loop_
_entity.id
_entity.type
_entity.pdbx_description
1 polymer ?
#
loop_
_entity_poly.entity_id
_entity_poly.type
_entity_poly.pdbx_seq_one_letter_code
_entity_poly.pdbx_strand_id
1 'polypeptide(L)'
;MDLVVERNKEFQNQNKQRKLLDSSEVEESEPLLDGTQYRKTNVYPSKRIGKRTSLDNCDEFCFKEFSNSSSPSGKFSNEQTQIEIRRQVNILKELKNSDHIIRFYGVAKEDKKYYLVTEWMEYGNLHEYYTNYRDSINLEIKIKFALDICRGVAYLHGCKILHHDIQSANILVNELRKVKIANFGLSKKFSDITRNITHNLENIRYMAPEKLLLDNNENNNNDNKKKKVPYDPKCEIYR
;
A
#
# COMPACT_ATOMS: atom_id res chain seq x y z
N MET A 1 -4.52 -12.50 -20.66
CA MET A 1 -5.48 -11.92 -19.69
C MET A 1 -5.58 -12.95 -18.57
N ASP A 2 -5.30 -12.60 -17.30
CA ASP A 2 -5.15 -13.61 -16.24
C ASP A 2 -6.48 -14.34 -15.97
N LEU A 3 -6.45 -15.67 -15.95
CA LEU A 3 -7.61 -16.52 -15.65
C LEU A 3 -8.25 -16.18 -14.29
N VAL A 4 -7.45 -15.70 -13.33
CA VAL A 4 -7.92 -15.21 -12.02
C VAL A 4 -8.79 -13.96 -12.17
N VAL A 5 -8.42 -13.05 -13.08
CA VAL A 5 -9.20 -11.83 -13.36
C VAL A 5 -10.53 -12.17 -14.05
N GLU A 6 -10.54 -13.21 -14.88
CA GLU A 6 -11.74 -13.68 -15.59
C GLU A 6 -12.71 -14.42 -14.65
N ARG A 7 -12.21 -15.34 -13.82
CA ARG A 7 -12.99 -15.98 -12.75
C ARG A 7 -13.53 -14.96 -11.75
N ASN A 8 -12.77 -13.93 -11.43
CA ASN A 8 -13.25 -12.83 -10.59
C ASN A 8 -14.44 -12.12 -11.25
N LYS A 9 -14.45 -11.90 -12.58
CA LYS A 9 -15.61 -11.31 -13.28
C LYS A 9 -16.83 -12.22 -13.23
N GLU A 10 -16.65 -13.53 -13.37
CA GLU A 10 -17.75 -14.50 -13.30
C GLU A 10 -18.37 -14.55 -11.90
N PHE A 11 -17.54 -14.53 -10.85
CA PHE A 11 -18.02 -14.44 -9.47
C PHE A 11 -18.79 -13.15 -9.18
N GLN A 12 -18.33 -12.01 -9.72
CA GLN A 12 -19.07 -10.74 -9.63
C GLN A 12 -20.45 -10.84 -10.26
N ASN A 13 -20.57 -11.50 -11.42
CA ASN A 13 -21.85 -11.69 -12.09
C ASN A 13 -22.80 -12.62 -11.30
N GLN A 14 -22.26 -13.70 -10.71
CA GLN A 14 -23.05 -14.62 -9.88
C GLN A 14 -23.53 -13.98 -8.58
N ASN A 15 -22.70 -13.15 -7.94
CA ASN A 15 -23.10 -12.39 -6.75
C ASN A 15 -24.10 -11.27 -7.06
N LYS A 16 -24.04 -10.67 -8.24
CA LYS A 16 -25.02 -9.68 -8.71
C LYS A 16 -26.42 -10.28 -8.84
N GLN A 17 -26.52 -11.55 -9.24
CA GLN A 17 -27.80 -12.26 -9.31
C GLN A 17 -28.35 -12.71 -7.94
N ARG A 18 -27.48 -12.90 -6.93
CA ARG A 18 -27.89 -13.30 -5.56
C ARG A 18 -28.27 -12.14 -4.63
N LYS A 19 -27.99 -10.89 -4.99
CA LYS A 19 -28.12 -9.70 -4.11
C LYS A 19 -29.41 -8.88 -4.21
N LEU A 20 -30.49 -9.42 -4.76
CA LEU A 20 -31.78 -8.71 -4.79
C LEU A 20 -32.52 -8.65 -3.43
N LEU A 21 -31.88 -9.04 -2.30
CA LEU A 21 -32.58 -9.25 -1.02
C LEU A 21 -31.88 -8.74 0.27
N ASP A 22 -30.77 -8.01 0.21
CA ASP A 22 -30.24 -7.38 1.44
C ASP A 22 -29.45 -6.10 1.14
N SER A 23 -29.98 -4.96 1.58
CA SER A 23 -29.48 -3.62 1.33
C SER A 23 -28.50 -3.19 2.42
N SER A 24 -27.20 -3.36 2.17
CA SER A 24 -26.14 -2.57 2.81
C SER A 24 -25.10 -2.16 1.76
N GLU A 25 -24.94 -0.85 1.55
CA GLU A 25 -24.31 -0.19 0.39
C GLU A 25 -22.77 -0.26 0.34
N VAL A 26 -22.15 -1.37 0.73
CA VAL A 26 -20.67 -1.54 0.69
C VAL A 26 -20.20 -2.44 -0.46
N GLU A 27 -21.11 -3.03 -1.23
CA GLU A 27 -20.77 -4.23 -2.01
C GLU A 27 -20.76 -4.09 -3.54
N GLU A 28 -20.88 -2.90 -4.10
CA GLU A 28 -21.19 -2.74 -5.53
C GLU A 28 -20.00 -2.58 -6.48
N SER A 29 -18.73 -2.49 -6.02
CA SER A 29 -17.61 -2.19 -6.95
C SER A 29 -16.22 -2.74 -6.60
N GLU A 30 -16.09 -3.54 -5.55
CA GLU A 30 -14.79 -4.08 -5.13
C GLU A 30 -14.71 -5.58 -5.47
N PRO A 31 -13.66 -6.03 -6.19
CA PRO A 31 -13.47 -7.46 -6.44
C PRO A 31 -13.12 -8.11 -5.09
N LEU A 32 -14.16 -8.56 -4.39
CA LEU A 32 -14.03 -9.41 -3.23
C LEU A 32 -13.54 -10.77 -3.70
N LEU A 33 -12.29 -11.09 -3.35
CA LEU A 33 -11.71 -12.41 -3.56
C LEU A 33 -12.30 -13.37 -2.54
N ASP A 34 -12.61 -14.59 -2.98
CA ASP A 34 -13.01 -15.67 -2.08
C ASP A 34 -11.77 -16.18 -1.33
N GLY A 35 -11.66 -15.85 -0.04
CA GLY A 35 -10.55 -16.25 0.82
C GLY A 35 -10.39 -17.77 0.94
N THR A 36 -11.46 -18.55 0.69
CA THR A 36 -11.42 -20.02 0.75
C THR A 36 -10.60 -20.64 -0.39
N GLN A 37 -10.36 -19.89 -1.46
CA GLN A 37 -9.51 -20.31 -2.59
C GLN A 37 -8.01 -20.23 -2.28
N TYR A 38 -7.63 -19.80 -1.07
CA TYR A 38 -6.24 -19.58 -0.68
C TYR A 38 -5.89 -20.35 0.60
N ARG A 39 -4.94 -21.27 0.49
CA ARG A 39 -4.39 -22.01 1.62
C ARG A 39 -3.42 -21.13 2.41
N LYS A 40 -3.62 -21.02 3.73
CA LYS A 40 -2.68 -20.35 4.64
C LYS A 40 -1.36 -21.12 4.72
N THR A 41 -0.24 -20.41 4.73
CA THR A 41 1.09 -21.00 4.97
C THR A 41 1.56 -20.71 6.40
N ASN A 42 2.78 -21.17 6.73
CA ASN A 42 3.44 -20.86 8.01
C ASN A 42 4.33 -19.59 7.95
N VAL A 43 4.29 -18.84 6.84
CA VAL A 43 5.14 -17.66 6.63
C VAL A 43 4.37 -16.38 6.97
N TYR A 44 4.78 -15.72 8.07
CA TYR A 44 4.17 -14.50 8.59
C TYR A 44 5.23 -13.44 8.92
N PRO A 45 5.54 -12.52 7.98
CA PRO A 45 6.44 -11.41 8.25
C PRO A 45 6.00 -10.52 9.43
N SER A 46 4.70 -10.44 9.69
CA SER A 46 4.16 -9.74 10.85
C SER A 46 2.81 -10.31 11.27
N LYS A 47 2.29 -9.89 12.43
CA LYS A 47 0.95 -10.27 12.92
C LYS A 47 -0.19 -10.01 11.93
N ARG A 48 0.00 -9.09 10.98
CA ARG A 48 -1.02 -8.68 10.00
C ARG A 48 -0.70 -9.09 8.57
N ILE A 49 0.44 -9.72 8.33
CA ILE A 49 0.88 -10.09 6.98
C ILE A 49 1.15 -11.58 6.97
N GLY A 50 0.48 -12.31 6.09
CA GLY A 50 0.70 -13.73 5.88
C GLY A 50 0.81 -14.10 4.41
N LYS A 51 1.69 -15.04 4.10
CA LYS A 51 1.77 -15.67 2.78
C LYS A 51 0.67 -16.71 2.65
N ARG A 52 0.00 -16.73 1.51
CA ARG A 52 -0.99 -17.74 1.15
C ARG A 52 -0.74 -18.25 -0.26
N THR A 53 -1.23 -19.46 -0.53
CA THR A 53 -1.07 -20.10 -1.83
C THR A 53 -2.45 -20.37 -2.43
N SER A 54 -2.65 -20.01 -3.70
CA SER A 54 -3.88 -20.36 -4.44
C SER A 54 -4.05 -21.89 -4.52
N LEU A 55 -5.28 -22.37 -4.34
CA LEU A 55 -5.62 -23.78 -4.48
C LEU A 55 -5.60 -24.25 -5.94
N ASP A 56 -5.80 -23.34 -6.90
CA ASP A 56 -5.93 -23.69 -8.32
C ASP A 56 -4.58 -23.97 -8.99
N ASN A 57 -3.59 -23.10 -8.76
CA ASN A 57 -2.34 -23.07 -9.51
C ASN A 57 -1.08 -22.94 -8.65
N CYS A 58 -1.23 -22.99 -7.32
CA CYS A 58 -0.14 -22.83 -6.36
C CYS A 58 0.58 -21.46 -6.42
N ASP A 59 -0.02 -20.43 -7.03
CA ASP A 59 0.53 -19.08 -7.00
C ASP A 59 0.55 -18.51 -5.57
N GLU A 60 1.54 -17.67 -5.29
CA GLU A 60 1.80 -17.14 -3.95
C GLU A 60 1.34 -15.68 -3.80
N PHE A 61 0.63 -15.42 -2.71
CA PHE A 61 -0.02 -14.15 -2.43
C PHE A 61 0.31 -13.65 -1.03
N CYS A 62 0.37 -12.32 -0.91
CA CYS A 62 0.43 -11.63 0.36
C CYS A 62 -0.98 -11.23 0.80
N PHE A 63 -1.37 -11.64 2.00
CA PHE A 63 -2.60 -11.20 2.65
C PHE A 63 -2.23 -10.25 3.78
N LYS A 64 -2.47 -8.94 3.56
CA LYS A 64 -2.27 -7.90 4.56
C LYS A 64 -3.60 -7.52 5.20
N GLU A 65 -3.79 -7.88 6.47
CA GLU A 65 -4.96 -7.50 7.26
C GLU A 65 -5.00 -5.97 7.41
N PHE A 66 -6.12 -5.35 7.04
CA PHE A 66 -6.37 -3.95 7.34
C PHE A 66 -6.46 -3.78 8.86
N SER A 67 -5.78 -2.77 9.38
CA SER A 67 -5.76 -2.53 10.80
C SER A 67 -7.15 -2.13 11.32
N ASN A 68 -7.68 -2.86 12.30
CA ASN A 68 -8.62 -2.28 13.28
C ASN A 68 -7.86 -1.60 14.44
N SER A 69 -6.64 -1.12 14.19
CA SER A 69 -5.70 -0.90 15.29
C SER A 69 -5.97 0.39 16.05
N SER A 70 -6.50 0.18 17.26
CA SER A 70 -5.93 0.70 18.51
C SER A 70 -5.98 2.21 18.71
N SER A 71 -7.18 2.72 18.99
CA SER A 71 -7.30 3.60 20.15
C SER A 71 -7.38 2.72 21.42
N PRO A 72 -6.76 3.13 22.55
CA PRO A 72 -7.02 2.53 23.86
C PRO A 72 -8.50 2.56 24.28
N SER A 73 -9.34 3.28 23.53
CA SER A 73 -10.78 3.47 23.69
C SER A 73 -11.67 2.69 22.71
N GLY A 74 -11.10 1.81 21.86
CA GLY A 74 -11.86 0.71 21.25
C GLY A 74 -13.08 1.04 20.37
N LYS A 75 -13.14 2.18 19.65
CA LYS A 75 -14.17 2.40 18.62
C LYS A 75 -13.66 3.27 17.46
N PHE A 76 -13.11 2.64 16.41
CA PHE A 76 -13.36 3.14 15.05
C PHE A 76 -14.62 2.44 14.54
N SER A 77 -15.55 3.18 13.93
CA SER A 77 -16.71 2.59 13.28
C SER A 77 -16.25 1.77 12.08
N ASN A 78 -16.97 0.68 11.75
CA ASN A 78 -16.72 -0.11 10.54
C ASN A 78 -16.65 0.79 9.29
N GLU A 79 -17.39 1.89 9.27
CA GLU A 79 -17.40 2.88 8.19
C GLU A 79 -16.03 3.54 7.94
N GLN A 80 -15.29 3.91 8.99
CA GLN A 80 -13.98 4.56 8.83
C GLN A 80 -12.96 3.60 8.21
N THR A 81 -12.96 2.34 8.64
CA THR A 81 -12.14 1.28 8.05
C THR A 81 -12.50 1.05 6.58
N GLN A 82 -13.79 1.05 6.24
CA GLN A 82 -14.25 0.94 4.84
C GLN A 82 -13.79 2.12 3.98
N ILE A 83 -13.83 3.35 4.51
CA ILE A 83 -13.33 4.53 3.81
C ILE A 83 -11.83 4.41 3.50
N GLU A 84 -11.05 3.90 4.46
CA GLU A 84 -9.60 3.69 4.27
C GLU A 84 -9.30 2.59 3.24
N ILE A 85 -10.00 1.46 3.34
CA ILE A 85 -9.91 0.36 2.37
C ILE A 85 -10.22 0.90 0.96
N ARG A 86 -11.37 1.55 0.80
CA ARG A 86 -11.83 2.07 -0.49
C ARG A 86 -10.85 3.07 -1.08
N ARG A 87 -10.28 3.96 -0.26
CA ARG A 87 -9.26 4.92 -0.72
C ARG A 87 -8.03 4.21 -1.25
N GLN A 88 -7.48 3.27 -0.49
CA GLN A 88 -6.26 2.57 -0.87
C GLN A 88 -6.49 1.69 -2.11
N VAL A 89 -7.62 0.99 -2.18
CA VAL A 89 -8.02 0.16 -3.33
C VAL A 89 -8.16 0.99 -4.61
N ASN A 90 -8.78 2.17 -4.53
CA ASN A 90 -8.94 3.04 -5.70
C ASN A 90 -7.59 3.50 -6.26
N ILE A 91 -6.64 3.86 -5.40
CA ILE A 91 -5.27 4.20 -5.81
C ILE A 91 -4.61 2.98 -6.48
N LEU A 92 -4.64 1.81 -5.85
CA LEU A 92 -4.01 0.61 -6.40
C LEU A 92 -4.62 0.17 -7.74
N LYS A 93 -5.93 0.32 -7.92
CA LYS A 93 -6.61 0.06 -9.20
C LYS A 93 -6.11 0.97 -10.33
N GLU A 94 -5.85 2.25 -10.03
CA GLU A 94 -5.32 3.23 -10.98
C GLU A 94 -3.85 2.91 -11.36
N LEU A 95 -3.11 2.31 -10.43
CA LEU A 95 -1.69 2.01 -10.59
C LEU A 95 -1.37 0.64 -11.21
N LYS A 96 -2.40 -0.16 -11.54
CA LYS A 96 -2.27 -1.58 -11.96
C LYS A 96 -1.40 -1.84 -13.19
N ASN A 97 -1.12 -0.83 -14.01
CA ASN A 97 -0.40 -0.99 -15.28
C ASN A 97 1.12 -0.86 -15.11
N SER A 98 1.63 -0.62 -13.90
CA SER A 98 3.07 -0.49 -13.66
C SER A 98 3.68 -1.73 -13.03
N ASP A 99 4.77 -2.14 -13.65
CA ASP A 99 5.65 -3.22 -13.22
C ASP A 99 6.55 -2.87 -12.03
N HIS A 100 6.56 -1.60 -11.60
CA HIS A 100 7.34 -1.08 -10.46
C HIS A 100 6.46 -0.73 -9.26
N ILE A 101 5.15 -0.98 -9.36
CA ILE A 101 4.18 -0.86 -8.27
C ILE A 101 3.72 -2.27 -7.90
N ILE A 102 3.49 -2.52 -6.60
CA ILE A 102 3.02 -3.81 -6.13
C ILE A 102 1.71 -4.21 -6.83
N ARG A 103 1.67 -5.42 -7.40
CA ARG A 103 0.49 -5.94 -8.10
C ARG A 103 -0.59 -6.23 -7.08
N PHE A 104 -1.70 -5.54 -7.25
CA PHE A 104 -2.91 -5.68 -6.44
C PHE A 104 -3.90 -6.61 -7.13
N TYR A 105 -4.41 -7.62 -6.40
CA TYR A 105 -5.36 -8.60 -6.93
C TYR A 105 -6.80 -8.34 -6.47
N GLY A 106 -6.98 -7.78 -5.28
CA GLY A 106 -8.31 -7.53 -4.72
C GLY A 106 -8.32 -7.44 -3.21
N VAL A 107 -9.52 -7.34 -2.66
CA VAL A 107 -9.73 -7.40 -1.21
C VAL A 107 -10.35 -8.76 -0.90
N ALA A 108 -9.85 -9.48 0.10
CA ALA A 108 -10.53 -10.67 0.61
C ALA A 108 -11.22 -10.33 1.93
N LYS A 109 -12.40 -10.89 2.15
CA LYS A 109 -13.13 -10.78 3.42
C LYS A 109 -13.26 -12.16 4.04
N GLU A 110 -12.77 -12.31 5.28
CA GLU A 110 -12.93 -13.53 6.08
C GLU A 110 -13.45 -13.13 7.45
N ASP A 111 -14.56 -13.72 7.87
CA ASP A 111 -15.27 -13.35 9.09
C ASP A 111 -15.52 -11.83 9.19
N LYS A 112 -14.89 -11.15 10.16
CA LYS A 112 -14.95 -9.71 10.40
C LYS A 112 -13.69 -8.97 9.94
N LYS A 113 -12.83 -9.61 9.16
CA LYS A 113 -11.52 -9.09 8.74
C LYS A 113 -11.47 -8.86 7.24
N TYR A 114 -10.82 -7.78 6.86
CA TYR A 114 -10.52 -7.44 5.48
C TYR A 114 -9.02 -7.58 5.24
N TYR A 115 -8.67 -8.14 4.09
CA TYR A 115 -7.30 -8.35 3.66
C TYR A 115 -7.07 -7.68 2.32
N LEU A 116 -6.02 -6.87 2.22
CA LEU A 116 -5.46 -6.45 0.95
C LEU A 116 -4.65 -7.62 0.37
N VAL A 117 -5.00 -8.07 -0.82
CA VAL A 117 -4.32 -9.19 -1.50
C VAL A 117 -3.42 -8.65 -2.60
N THR A 118 -2.12 -8.91 -2.48
CA THR A 118 -1.09 -8.52 -3.45
C THR A 118 -0.23 -9.72 -3.84
N GLU A 119 0.64 -9.54 -4.83
CA GLU A 119 1.71 -10.52 -5.09
C GLU A 119 2.58 -10.70 -3.83
N TRP A 120 3.08 -11.92 -3.65
CA TRP A 120 4.07 -12.22 -2.64
C TRP A 120 5.47 -11.75 -3.10
N MET A 121 6.24 -11.19 -2.17
CA MET A 121 7.58 -10.64 -2.43
C MET A 121 8.58 -11.40 -1.57
N GLU A 122 9.28 -12.35 -2.19
CA GLU A 122 10.02 -13.43 -1.50
C GLU A 122 11.06 -12.95 -0.50
N TYR A 123 11.74 -11.84 -0.77
CA TYR A 123 12.79 -11.34 0.12
C TYR A 123 12.34 -10.19 1.02
N GLY A 124 11.02 -10.01 1.19
CA GLY A 124 10.46 -9.02 2.10
C GLY A 124 10.69 -7.59 1.64
N ASN A 125 10.87 -6.67 2.58
CA ASN A 125 11.17 -5.27 2.28
C ASN A 125 12.67 -5.01 2.17
N LEU A 126 13.03 -3.87 1.57
CA LEU A 126 14.42 -3.52 1.31
C LEU A 126 15.22 -3.33 2.59
N HIS A 127 14.61 -2.84 3.67
CA HIS A 127 15.27 -2.71 4.97
C HIS A 127 15.74 -4.07 5.52
N GLU A 128 14.83 -5.06 5.51
CA GLU A 128 15.13 -6.45 5.87
C GLU A 128 16.12 -7.07 4.88
N TYR A 129 16.00 -6.77 3.59
CA TYR A 129 16.89 -7.30 2.56
C TYR A 129 18.35 -6.90 2.81
N TYR A 130 18.59 -5.61 3.09
CA TYR A 130 19.91 -5.10 3.44
C TYR A 130 20.43 -5.63 4.78
N THR A 131 19.55 -6.11 5.65
CA THR A 131 19.95 -6.69 6.94
C THR A 131 20.34 -8.16 6.77
N ASN A 132 19.53 -8.93 6.05
CA ASN A 132 19.60 -10.40 5.99
C ASN A 132 20.43 -10.94 4.82
N TYR A 133 20.61 -10.17 3.75
CA TYR A 133 21.27 -10.63 2.52
C TYR A 133 22.47 -9.75 2.13
N ARG A 134 23.21 -9.27 3.14
CA ARG A 134 24.34 -8.33 2.97
C ARG A 134 25.34 -8.77 1.90
N ASP A 135 25.72 -10.05 1.92
CA ASP A 135 26.74 -10.60 1.01
C ASP A 135 26.26 -10.67 -0.45
N SER A 136 24.95 -10.61 -0.68
CA SER A 136 24.34 -10.62 -2.02
C SER A 136 24.20 -9.23 -2.65
N ILE A 137 24.59 -8.16 -1.94
CA ILE A 137 24.38 -6.76 -2.36
C ILE A 137 25.67 -6.20 -2.96
N ASN A 138 25.79 -6.30 -4.28
CA ASN A 138 26.84 -5.65 -5.05
C ASN A 138 26.34 -4.33 -5.67
N LEU A 139 27.24 -3.58 -6.31
CA LEU A 139 26.91 -2.29 -6.94
C LEU A 139 25.82 -2.43 -8.03
N GLU A 140 25.85 -3.51 -8.80
CA GLU A 140 24.89 -3.79 -9.86
C GLU A 140 23.46 -3.91 -9.30
N ILE A 141 23.26 -4.68 -8.23
CA ILE A 141 21.97 -4.80 -7.54
C ILE A 141 21.50 -3.46 -6.99
N LYS A 142 22.42 -2.64 -6.43
CA LYS A 142 22.07 -1.30 -5.93
C LYS A 142 21.56 -0.39 -7.06
N ILE A 143 22.24 -0.39 -8.21
CA ILE A 143 21.83 0.39 -9.39
C ILE A 143 20.48 -0.10 -9.91
N LYS A 144 20.29 -1.42 -10.01
CA LYS A 144 19.02 -2.02 -10.43
C LYS A 144 17.87 -1.59 -9.51
N PHE A 145 18.06 -1.68 -8.20
CA PHE A 145 17.06 -1.27 -7.22
C PHE A 145 16.75 0.22 -7.32
N ALA A 146 17.77 1.08 -7.40
CA ALA A 146 17.57 2.52 -7.55
C ALA A 146 16.78 2.84 -8.83
N LEU A 147 17.12 2.21 -9.95
CA LEU A 147 16.43 2.41 -11.22
C LEU A 147 14.97 1.98 -11.18
N ASP A 148 14.68 0.82 -10.59
CA ASP A 148 13.31 0.33 -10.40
C ASP A 148 12.48 1.26 -9.51
N ILE A 149 13.07 1.77 -8.42
CA ILE A 149 12.41 2.75 -7.53
C ILE A 149 12.13 4.04 -8.31
N CYS A 150 13.12 4.60 -9.02
CA CYS A 150 12.94 5.81 -9.82
C CYS A 150 11.85 5.65 -10.87
N ARG A 151 11.78 4.50 -11.55
CA ARG A 151 10.71 4.19 -12.52
C ARG A 151 9.34 4.13 -11.85
N GLY A 152 9.26 3.52 -10.66
CA GLY A 152 8.05 3.49 -9.85
C GLY A 152 7.58 4.89 -9.47
N VAL A 153 8.47 5.74 -8.94
CA VAL A 153 8.16 7.11 -8.55
C VAL A 153 7.74 7.96 -9.75
N ALA A 154 8.47 7.87 -10.87
CA ALA A 154 8.12 8.58 -12.09
C ALA A 154 6.72 8.18 -12.61
N TYR A 155 6.37 6.89 -12.54
CA TYR A 155 5.03 6.40 -12.89
C TYR A 155 3.95 7.00 -11.98
N LEU A 156 4.17 7.02 -10.64
CA LEU A 156 3.24 7.63 -9.69
C LEU A 156 2.97 9.10 -10.01
N HIS A 157 4.04 9.87 -10.28
CA HIS A 157 3.94 11.28 -10.63
C HIS A 157 3.21 11.49 -11.96
N GLY A 158 3.45 10.62 -12.95
CA GLY A 158 2.70 10.61 -14.21
C GLY A 158 1.20 10.37 -14.01
N CYS A 159 0.83 9.54 -13.04
CA CYS A 159 -0.56 9.32 -12.61
C CYS A 159 -1.09 10.42 -11.66
N LYS A 160 -0.32 11.48 -11.38
CA LYS A 160 -0.69 12.55 -10.42
C LYS A 160 -1.01 12.01 -9.03
N ILE A 161 -0.27 10.99 -8.59
CA ILE A 161 -0.37 10.37 -7.27
C ILE A 161 0.95 10.58 -6.52
N LEU A 162 0.86 11.01 -5.25
CA LEU A 162 1.97 11.03 -4.31
C LEU A 162 1.79 9.85 -3.35
N HIS A 163 2.86 9.09 -3.14
CA HIS A 163 2.93 7.98 -2.19
C HIS A 163 2.88 8.44 -0.72
N HIS A 164 3.59 9.53 -0.39
CA HIS A 164 3.79 10.10 0.97
C HIS A 164 4.62 9.24 1.95
N ASP A 165 5.09 8.07 1.53
CA ASP A 165 5.76 7.12 2.42
C ASP A 165 6.81 6.27 1.71
N ILE A 166 7.56 6.88 0.80
CA ILE A 166 8.69 6.22 0.14
C ILE A 166 9.79 6.04 1.18
N GLN A 167 10.10 4.79 1.52
CA GLN A 167 11.17 4.41 2.43
C GLN A 167 11.47 2.92 2.24
N SER A 168 12.64 2.46 2.70
CA SER A 168 13.10 1.09 2.51
C SER A 168 12.13 0.01 3.04
N ALA A 169 11.34 0.30 4.08
CA ALA A 169 10.31 -0.61 4.59
C ALA A 169 9.10 -0.81 3.64
N ASN A 170 8.90 0.10 2.69
CA ASN A 170 7.81 0.09 1.72
C ASN A 170 8.27 -0.23 0.30
N ILE A 171 9.54 -0.56 0.11
CA ILE A 171 10.08 -1.10 -1.14
C ILE A 171 10.24 -2.60 -0.96
N LEU A 172 9.50 -3.41 -1.72
CA LEU A 172 9.51 -4.86 -1.59
C LEU A 172 10.38 -5.50 -2.67
N VAL A 173 11.00 -6.63 -2.35
CA VAL A 173 11.95 -7.34 -3.22
C VAL A 173 11.40 -8.73 -3.58
N ASN A 174 11.25 -9.02 -4.88
CA ASN A 174 10.77 -10.34 -5.34
C ASN A 174 11.93 -11.33 -5.58
N GLU A 175 11.58 -12.58 -5.89
CA GLU A 175 12.53 -13.67 -6.18
C GLU A 175 13.55 -13.35 -7.27
N LEU A 176 13.17 -12.51 -8.25
CA LEU A 176 14.05 -12.07 -9.35
C LEU A 176 14.91 -10.84 -9.00
N ARG A 177 14.94 -10.44 -7.72
CA ARG A 177 15.57 -9.22 -7.23
C ARG A 177 15.13 -8.00 -8.06
N LYS A 178 13.83 -7.89 -8.33
CA LYS A 178 13.16 -6.70 -8.84
C LYS A 178 12.44 -6.06 -7.66
N VAL A 179 12.51 -4.73 -7.57
CA VAL A 179 11.85 -4.01 -6.48
C VAL A 179 10.57 -3.34 -6.94
N LYS A 180 9.59 -3.30 -6.04
CA LYS A 180 8.28 -2.66 -6.27
C LYS A 180 7.91 -1.79 -5.08
N ILE A 181 7.33 -0.62 -5.37
CA ILE A 181 6.79 0.27 -4.35
C ILE A 181 5.48 -0.32 -3.83
N ALA A 182 5.33 -0.39 -2.51
CA ALA A 182 4.17 -0.95 -1.83
C ALA A 182 3.69 -0.01 -0.70
N ASN A 183 2.58 -0.38 -0.06
CA ASN A 183 1.99 0.34 1.08
C ASN A 183 1.41 1.73 0.75
N PHE A 184 0.40 1.75 -0.12
CA PHE A 184 -0.33 2.96 -0.54
C PHE A 184 -1.35 3.50 0.48
N GLY A 185 -1.21 3.14 1.76
CA GLY A 185 -2.14 3.53 2.81
C GLY A 185 -2.18 5.05 3.03
N LEU A 186 -1.07 5.76 2.81
CA LEU A 186 -0.95 7.20 2.99
C LEU A 186 -1.07 8.02 1.70
N SER A 187 -1.18 7.34 0.55
CA SER A 187 -1.10 7.97 -0.76
C SER A 187 -2.30 8.85 -1.08
N LYS A 188 -2.06 9.86 -1.92
CA LYS A 188 -3.00 10.93 -2.27
C LYS A 188 -2.87 11.33 -3.73
N LYS A 189 -3.97 11.81 -4.32
CA LYS A 189 -3.89 12.51 -5.62
C LYS A 189 -3.33 13.90 -5.42
N PHE A 190 -2.71 14.48 -6.44
CA PHE A 190 -2.17 15.86 -6.39
C PHE A 190 -3.26 16.90 -6.09
N SER A 191 -4.52 16.60 -6.46
CA SER A 191 -5.68 17.45 -6.17
C SER A 191 -6.19 17.35 -4.74
N ASP A 192 -5.79 16.31 -4.00
CA ASP A 192 -6.23 16.14 -2.62
C ASP A 192 -5.45 17.10 -1.71
N ILE A 193 -6.08 17.52 -0.61
CA ILE A 193 -5.36 18.26 0.44
C ILE A 193 -4.27 17.34 0.99
N THR A 194 -3.01 17.65 0.68
CA THR A 194 -1.86 17.01 1.29
C THR A 194 -1.79 17.47 2.75
N ARG A 195 -2.45 16.74 3.65
CA ARG A 195 -2.32 16.97 5.09
C ARG A 195 -0.87 16.76 5.50
N ASN A 196 -0.46 17.44 6.56
CA ASN A 196 0.87 17.25 7.15
C ASN A 196 1.07 15.76 7.45
N ILE A 197 2.20 15.21 7.03
CA ILE A 197 2.62 13.87 7.44
C ILE A 197 3.00 13.98 8.91
N THR A 198 2.31 13.26 9.79
CA THR A 198 2.66 13.22 11.22
C THR A 198 4.08 12.69 11.36
N HIS A 199 4.97 13.49 11.92
CA HIS A 199 6.36 13.11 12.12
C HIS A 199 6.46 12.01 13.18
N ASN A 200 7.22 10.96 12.88
CA ASN A 200 7.72 10.02 13.87
C ASN A 200 9.22 9.78 13.62
N LEU A 201 9.91 9.16 14.57
CA LEU A 201 11.36 8.96 14.46
C LEU A 201 11.76 8.10 13.23
N GLU A 202 10.85 7.31 12.70
CA GLU A 202 11.09 6.43 11.56
C GLU A 202 11.00 7.17 10.22
N ASN A 203 9.98 8.01 10.05
CA ASN A 203 9.76 8.75 8.81
C ASN A 203 10.64 10.00 8.68
N ILE A 204 11.09 10.60 9.80
CA ILE A 204 11.86 11.86 9.79
C ILE A 204 13.17 11.73 9.01
N ARG A 205 13.80 10.55 9.00
CA ARG A 205 15.04 10.26 8.26
C ARG A 205 14.86 10.33 6.74
N TYR A 206 13.63 10.19 6.26
CA TYR A 206 13.26 10.23 4.85
C TYR A 206 12.59 11.57 4.49
N MET A 207 12.56 12.55 5.39
CA MET A 207 11.86 13.81 5.11
C MET A 207 12.78 14.82 4.43
N ALA A 208 12.27 15.42 3.36
CA ALA A 208 12.89 16.54 2.70
C ALA A 208 13.08 17.73 3.67
N PRO A 209 14.20 18.46 3.60
CA PRO A 209 14.57 19.48 4.58
C PRO A 209 13.52 20.58 4.72
N GLU A 210 12.83 20.97 3.64
CA GLU A 210 11.73 21.93 3.66
C GLU A 210 10.53 21.47 4.51
N LYS A 211 10.45 20.18 4.86
CA LYS A 211 9.47 19.61 5.78
C LYS A 211 9.94 19.49 7.22
N LEU A 212 11.24 19.64 7.46
CA LEU A 212 11.86 19.60 8.79
C LEU A 212 11.97 20.97 9.43
N LEU A 213 11.70 22.05 8.68
CA LEU A 213 11.70 23.41 9.19
C LEU A 213 10.58 23.57 10.22
N LEU A 214 10.93 23.35 11.49
CA LEU A 214 10.10 23.63 12.65
C LEU A 214 9.96 25.15 12.82
N ASP A 215 8.75 25.58 13.18
CA ASP A 215 8.43 26.95 13.58
C ASP A 215 9.21 27.32 14.85
N ASN A 216 10.41 27.90 14.72
CA ASN A 216 11.18 28.46 15.85
C ASN A 216 10.55 29.76 16.42
N ASN A 217 9.24 29.96 16.32
CA ASN A 217 8.58 31.17 16.80
C ASN A 217 7.20 30.83 17.40
N GLU A 218 7.20 30.28 18.61
CA GLU A 218 6.00 30.15 19.46
C GLU A 218 5.60 31.49 20.15
N ASN A 219 6.31 32.61 19.89
CA ASN A 219 6.09 33.86 20.62
C ASN A 219 5.42 35.00 19.84
N ASN A 220 4.63 34.76 18.79
CA ASN A 220 3.86 35.84 18.16
C ASN A 220 2.42 35.44 17.88
N ASN A 221 1.54 35.85 18.80
CA ASN A 221 0.10 35.96 18.66
C ASN A 221 -0.27 36.97 17.56
N ASN A 222 -0.10 36.61 16.29
CA ASN A 222 -0.71 37.36 15.20
C ASN A 222 -1.19 36.40 14.10
N ASP A 223 -2.47 36.55 13.76
CA ASP A 223 -3.34 35.78 12.85
C ASP A 223 -2.90 35.68 11.38
N ASN A 224 -1.60 35.64 11.10
CA ASN A 224 -1.11 35.26 9.79
C ASN A 224 -0.89 33.74 9.77
N LYS A 225 -1.85 33.00 9.21
CA LYS A 225 -1.70 31.60 8.77
C LYS A 225 -0.38 31.46 7.99
N LYS A 226 0.71 31.11 8.69
CA LYS A 226 2.00 30.82 8.07
C LYS A 226 1.77 29.69 7.08
N LYS A 227 2.00 29.98 5.79
CA LYS A 227 1.83 29.02 4.69
C LYS A 227 2.77 27.85 4.91
N LYS A 228 2.25 26.75 5.45
CA LYS A 228 2.95 25.46 5.49
C LYS A 228 3.29 25.05 4.06
N VAL A 229 4.53 24.65 3.81
CA VAL A 229 4.99 24.20 2.49
C VAL A 229 4.18 22.94 2.10
N PRO A 230 3.48 22.91 0.96
CA PRO A 230 2.69 21.75 0.53
C PRO A 230 3.59 20.57 0.19
N TYR A 231 3.14 19.33 0.43
CA TYR A 231 3.91 18.14 0.04
C TYR A 231 3.78 17.97 -1.47
N ASP A 232 4.90 17.89 -2.17
CA ASP A 232 4.94 17.90 -3.63
C ASP A 232 5.87 16.78 -4.16
N PRO A 233 5.96 16.59 -5.49
CA PRO A 233 6.84 15.59 -6.08
C PRO A 233 8.31 15.70 -5.67
N LYS A 234 8.83 16.90 -5.36
CA LYS A 234 10.24 17.09 -4.98
C LYS A 234 10.52 16.46 -3.62
N CYS A 235 9.53 16.48 -2.72
CA CYS A 235 9.62 15.79 -1.44
C CYS A 235 9.77 14.26 -1.60
N GLU A 236 9.27 13.68 -2.70
CA GLU A 236 9.41 12.25 -3.02
C GLU A 236 10.73 11.92 -3.70
N ILE A 237 11.28 12.84 -4.48
CA ILE A 237 12.60 12.66 -5.10
C ILE A 237 13.73 12.75 -4.06
N TYR A 238 13.54 13.50 -2.97
CA TYR A 238 14.51 13.56 -1.87
C TYR A 238 14.63 12.23 -1.08
N ARG A 239 13.55 11.43 -1.05
CA ARG A 239 13.44 10.21 -0.24
C ARG A 239 14.32 9.07 -0.74
#